data_AF-A0A7V3T458-F1
#
_entry.id   AF-A0A7V3T458-F1
#
_cell.length_a   1.000
_cell.length_b   1.000
_cell.length_c   1.000
_cell.angle_alpha   90.00
_cell.angle_beta   90.00
_cell.angle_gamma   90.00
#
_symmetry.space_group_name_H-M   'P 1'
#
loop_
_entity.id
_entity.type
_entity.pdbx_description
1 polymer ?
#
loop_
_entity_poly.entity_id
_entity_poly.type
_entity_poly.pdbx_seq_one_letter_code
_entity_poly.pdbx_strand_id
1 'polypeptide(L)'
;MRLLTYLPELAAGRSLPVLGIMSGTSIDSVDYALCTVAHDQLRLRRHWQVRFPLRLQRQLHAAAAGRISSAHLAQLHHELGRFYAREAAHGLGRSRVALVGLHGQTIYHQPTGPQPATFQAGEPA
;
A
#
# COMPACT_ATOMS: atom_id res chain seq x y z
N MET A 1 -1.31 -15.01 6.66
CA MET A 1 -2.10 -14.01 7.42
C MET A 1 -1.75 -14.10 8.91
N ARG A 2 -0.82 -13.28 9.41
CA ARG A 2 -0.31 -13.28 10.82
C ARG A 2 -1.00 -12.25 11.74
N LEU A 3 -2.04 -11.57 11.26
CA LEU A 3 -2.71 -10.49 11.98
C LEU A 3 -3.26 -10.91 13.34
N LEU A 4 -3.83 -12.12 13.44
CA LEU A 4 -4.36 -12.66 14.70
C LEU A 4 -3.26 -12.91 15.76
N THR A 5 -2.01 -13.10 15.32
CA THR A 5 -0.87 -13.29 16.24
C THR A 5 -0.58 -12.03 17.07
N TYR A 6 -0.91 -10.85 16.57
CA TYR A 6 -0.57 -9.58 17.20
C TYR A 6 -1.70 -8.98 18.06
N LEU A 7 -2.92 -9.53 17.97
CA LEU A 7 -4.06 -9.06 18.76
C LEU A 7 -3.84 -9.20 20.28
N PRO A 8 -3.28 -10.30 20.81
CA PRO A 8 -2.96 -10.40 22.23
C PRO A 8 -1.92 -9.37 22.68
N GLU A 9 -0.94 -9.06 21.82
CA GLU A 9 0.08 -8.05 22.13
C GLU A 9 -0.53 -6.65 22.22
N LEU A 10 -1.38 -6.27 21.27
CA LEU A 10 -2.10 -5.00 21.30
C LEU A 10 -3.06 -4.91 22.49
N ALA A 11 -3.81 -5.97 22.79
CA ALA A 11 -4.71 -6.04 23.94
C ALA A 11 -3.96 -5.97 25.29
N ALA A 12 -2.72 -6.45 25.34
CA ALA A 12 -1.83 -6.32 26.49
C ALA A 12 -1.14 -4.93 26.59
N GLY A 13 -1.58 -3.94 25.79
CA GLY A 13 -1.04 -2.58 25.80
C GLY A 13 0.33 -2.45 25.14
N ARG A 14 0.81 -3.47 24.41
CA ARG A 14 2.07 -3.36 23.66
C ARG A 14 1.86 -2.53 22.41
N SER A 15 2.92 -1.86 22.01
CA SER A 15 2.94 -1.06 20.78
C SER A 15 3.73 -1.78 19.68
N LEU A 16 3.20 -1.74 18.46
CA LEU A 16 3.77 -2.41 17.29
C LEU A 16 4.27 -1.39 16.26
N PRO A 17 5.47 -1.60 15.69
CA PRO A 17 5.89 -0.85 14.51
C PRO A 17 5.13 -1.34 13.28
N VAL A 18 4.36 -0.47 12.64
CA VAL A 18 3.54 -0.76 11.46
C VAL A 18 3.91 0.20 10.34
N LEU A 19 4.12 -0.31 9.13
CA LEU A 19 4.30 0.50 7.94
C LEU A 19 2.98 0.64 7.18
N GLY A 20 2.46 1.85 7.04
CA GLY A 20 1.41 2.17 6.08
C GLY A 20 2.00 2.52 4.72
N ILE A 21 1.40 2.01 3.64
CA ILE A 21 1.75 2.29 2.25
C ILE A 21 0.48 2.72 1.50
N MET A 22 0.48 3.91 0.92
CA MET A 22 -0.66 4.47 0.21
C MET A 22 -0.19 5.21 -1.05
N SER A 23 -0.89 5.05 -2.16
CA SER A 23 -0.75 5.94 -3.32
C SER A 23 -2.09 6.59 -3.65
N GLY A 24 -2.05 7.90 -3.88
CA GLY A 24 -3.22 8.69 -4.23
C GLY A 24 -3.70 8.43 -5.66
N THR A 25 -4.91 8.89 -5.99
CA THR A 25 -5.45 8.86 -7.36
C THR A 25 -4.78 9.85 -8.31
N SER A 26 -3.89 10.71 -7.79
CA SER A 26 -2.97 11.54 -8.56
C SER A 26 -1.97 10.70 -9.37
N ILE A 27 -1.68 9.46 -8.95
CA ILE A 27 -0.72 8.55 -9.61
C ILE A 27 0.65 9.23 -9.82
N ASP A 28 1.05 10.09 -8.89
CA ASP A 28 2.32 10.82 -8.93
C ASP A 28 3.38 10.14 -8.05
N SER A 29 2.95 9.57 -6.94
CA SER A 29 3.83 9.06 -5.90
C SER A 29 3.14 8.06 -4.97
N VAL A 30 3.96 7.43 -4.14
CA VAL A 30 3.54 6.62 -3.00
C VAL A 30 4.08 7.22 -1.70
N ASP A 31 3.23 7.24 -0.69
CA ASP A 31 3.53 7.61 0.68
C ASP A 31 3.77 6.37 1.54
N TYR A 32 4.78 6.48 2.40
CA TYR A 32 5.12 5.51 3.41
C TYR A 32 5.07 6.17 4.78
N ALA A 33 4.38 5.53 5.73
CA ALA A 33 4.28 6.01 7.09
C ALA A 33 4.66 4.88 8.07
N LEU A 34 5.84 4.98 8.66
CA LEU A 34 6.21 4.12 9.78
C LEU A 34 5.58 4.69 11.05
N CYS A 35 4.68 3.92 11.64
CA CYS A 35 3.95 4.28 12.85
C CYS A 35 4.25 3.31 13.98
N THR A 36 4.09 3.77 15.21
CA THR A 36 3.89 2.91 16.37
C THR A 36 2.39 2.89 16.69
N VAL A 37 1.80 1.71 16.66
CA VAL A 37 0.37 1.46 16.86
C VAL A 37 0.20 0.74 18.20
N ALA A 38 -0.60 1.29 19.09
CA ALA A 38 -1.09 0.63 20.30
C ALA A 38 -2.63 0.57 20.26
N HIS A 39 -3.25 -0.02 21.27
CA HIS A 39 -4.72 -0.20 21.33
C HIS A 39 -5.50 1.11 21.11
N ASP A 40 -5.06 2.21 21.71
CA ASP A 40 -5.74 3.51 21.75
C ASP A 40 -4.87 4.66 21.23
N GLN A 41 -3.68 4.37 20.71
CA GLN A 41 -2.71 5.38 20.30
C GLN A 41 -2.03 5.05 18.97
N LEU A 42 -1.86 6.09 18.16
CA LEU A 42 -1.08 6.06 16.92
C LEU A 42 -0.03 7.16 16.98
N ARG A 43 1.25 6.79 16.80
CA ARG A 43 2.34 7.77 16.70
C ARG A 43 3.12 7.58 15.41
N LEU A 44 3.12 8.61 14.54
CA LEU A 44 4.00 8.67 13.38
C LEU A 44 5.46 8.74 13.83
N ARG A 45 6.31 7.86 13.28
CA ARG A 45 7.75 7.82 13.54
C ARG A 45 8.55 8.40 12.40
N ARG A 46 8.15 8.07 11.18
CA ARG A 46 8.80 8.52 9.95
C ARG A 46 7.78 8.51 8.82
N HIS A 47 7.86 9.52 7.96
CA HIS A 47 7.16 9.58 6.69
C HIS A 47 8.20 9.77 5.58
N TRP A 48 7.98 9.13 4.44
CA TRP A 48 8.71 9.43 3.22
C TRP A 48 7.80 9.17 2.01
N GLN A 49 8.13 9.84 0.91
CA GLN A 49 7.37 9.79 -0.32
C GLN A 49 8.33 9.45 -1.47
N VAL A 50 7.88 8.59 -2.38
CA VAL A 50 8.66 8.22 -3.58
C VAL A 50 7.82 8.43 -4.82
N ARG A 51 8.37 9.19 -5.78
CA ARG A 51 7.71 9.42 -7.07
C ARG A 51 7.68 8.14 -7.89
N PHE A 52 6.58 7.91 -8.60
CA PHE A 52 6.53 6.82 -9.56
C PHE A 52 7.46 7.10 -10.75
N PRO A 53 8.20 6.10 -11.25
CA PRO A 53 8.86 6.19 -12.53
C PRO A 53 7.84 6.52 -13.64
N LEU A 54 8.22 7.37 -14.59
CA LEU A 54 7.31 7.80 -15.67
C LEU A 54 6.64 6.64 -16.42
N ARG A 55 7.36 5.53 -16.62
CA ARG A 55 6.82 4.31 -17.23
C ARG A 55 5.66 3.74 -16.39
N LEU A 56 5.87 3.59 -15.10
CA LEU A 56 4.89 3.04 -14.16
C LEU A 56 3.67 3.97 -14.06
N GLN A 57 3.88 5.28 -13.94
CA GLN A 57 2.80 6.27 -13.95
C GLN A 57 1.94 6.17 -15.21
N ARG A 58 2.55 6.08 -16.40
CA ARG A 58 1.82 5.91 -17.67
C ARG A 58 0.97 4.63 -17.70
N GLN A 59 1.52 3.52 -17.22
CA GLN A 59 0.79 2.24 -17.16
C GLN A 59 -0.38 2.32 -16.18
N LEU A 60 -0.20 2.95 -15.02
CA LEU A 60 -1.26 3.13 -14.01
C LEU A 60 -2.38 4.05 -14.53
N HIS A 61 -2.06 5.14 -15.24
CA HIS A 61 -3.08 5.96 -15.90
C HIS A 61 -3.82 5.19 -17.00
N ALA A 62 -3.14 4.36 -17.78
CA ALA A 62 -3.79 3.52 -18.77
C ALA A 62 -4.71 2.49 -18.11
N ALA A 63 -4.30 1.90 -16.98
CA ALA A 63 -5.11 0.99 -16.18
C ALA A 63 -6.37 1.66 -15.63
N ALA A 64 -6.23 2.80 -14.97
CA ALA A 64 -7.36 3.55 -14.40
C ALA A 64 -8.35 4.05 -15.47
N ALA A 65 -7.87 4.26 -16.70
CA ALA A 65 -8.70 4.62 -17.85
C ALA A 65 -9.33 3.40 -18.56
N GLY A 66 -9.12 2.17 -18.08
CA GLY A 66 -9.64 0.95 -18.72
C GLY A 66 -9.00 0.64 -20.08
N ARG A 67 -7.79 1.14 -20.34
CA ARG A 67 -7.10 1.07 -21.65
C ARG A 67 -6.03 -0.03 -21.73
N ILE A 68 -6.03 -1.00 -20.81
CA ILE A 68 -5.11 -2.13 -20.82
C ILE A 68 -5.86 -3.45 -20.72
N SER A 69 -5.25 -4.53 -21.22
CA SER A 69 -5.79 -5.89 -21.07
C SER A 69 -5.66 -6.38 -19.63
N SER A 70 -6.45 -7.40 -19.27
CA SER A 70 -6.36 -8.09 -17.98
C SER A 70 -4.95 -8.66 -17.74
N ALA A 71 -4.30 -9.19 -18.78
CA ALA A 71 -2.92 -9.69 -18.72
C ALA A 71 -1.93 -8.58 -18.33
N HIS A 72 -2.03 -7.39 -18.93
CA HIS A 72 -1.19 -6.25 -18.56
C HIS A 72 -1.51 -5.72 -17.17
N LEU A 73 -2.79 -5.74 -16.76
CA LEU A 73 -3.18 -5.34 -15.41
C LEU A 73 -2.58 -6.27 -14.34
N ALA A 74 -2.56 -7.58 -14.58
CA ALA A 74 -1.93 -8.55 -13.69
C ALA A 74 -0.41 -8.33 -13.58
N GLN A 75 0.27 -8.08 -14.70
CA GLN A 75 1.70 -7.76 -14.68
C GLN A 75 1.99 -6.45 -13.93
N LEU A 76 1.17 -5.43 -14.16
CA LEU A 76 1.26 -4.14 -13.48
C LEU A 76 1.01 -4.27 -11.97
N HIS A 77 0.07 -5.12 -11.56
CA HIS A 77 -0.22 -5.41 -10.15
C HIS A 77 1.04 -5.92 -9.43
N HIS A 78 1.77 -6.87 -10.02
CA HIS A 78 3.02 -7.36 -9.45
C HIS A 78 4.19 -6.38 -9.60
N GLU A 79 4.28 -5.63 -10.70
CA GLU A 79 5.30 -4.59 -10.88
C GLU A 79 5.19 -3.52 -9.80
N LEU A 80 3.97 -3.10 -9.51
CA LEU A 80 3.66 -2.11 -8.48
C LEU A 80 3.95 -2.65 -7.07
N GLY A 81 3.60 -3.91 -6.77
CA GLY A 81 3.95 -4.55 -5.49
C GLY A 81 5.46 -4.60 -5.26
N ARG A 82 6.24 -5.01 -6.28
CA ARG A 82 7.71 -4.99 -6.22
C ARG A 82 8.28 -3.58 -6.05
N PHE A 83 7.68 -2.60 -6.73
CA PHE A 83 8.05 -1.19 -6.54
C PHE A 83 7.84 -0.77 -5.08
N TYR A 84 6.66 -1.04 -4.51
CA TYR A 84 6.39 -0.72 -3.11
C TYR A 84 7.35 -1.40 -2.13
N ALA A 85 7.58 -2.70 -2.29
CA ALA A 85 8.46 -3.45 -1.40
C ALA A 85 9.90 -2.93 -1.42
N ARG A 86 10.43 -2.61 -2.61
CA ARG A 86 11.79 -2.09 -2.77
C ARG A 86 11.95 -0.72 -2.10
N GLU A 87 11.05 0.21 -2.38
CA GLU A 87 11.12 1.56 -1.83
C GLU A 87 10.81 1.59 -0.32
N ALA A 88 9.95 0.67 0.16
CA ALA A 88 9.75 0.44 1.59
C ALA A 88 11.03 -0.01 2.28
N ALA A 89 11.71 -1.03 1.74
CA ALA A 89 12.96 -1.55 2.28
C ALA A 89 14.05 -0.48 2.33
N HIS A 90 14.15 0.34 1.27
CA HIS A 90 15.09 1.44 1.21
C HIS A 90 14.82 2.50 2.30
N GLY A 91 13.57 2.95 2.46
CA GLY A 91 13.20 3.97 3.45
C GLY A 91 13.23 3.49 4.91
N LEU A 92 12.97 2.20 5.15
CA LEU A 92 13.08 1.59 6.48
C LEU A 92 14.55 1.46 6.94
N GLY A 93 15.47 1.20 6.01
CA GLY A 93 16.87 0.94 6.32
C GLY A 93 17.01 -0.27 7.26
N ARG A 94 17.50 -0.03 8.49
CA ARG A 94 17.65 -1.08 9.53
C ARG A 94 16.41 -1.28 10.40
N SER A 95 15.37 -0.47 10.20
CA SER A 95 14.14 -0.53 10.99
C SER A 95 13.39 -1.82 10.69
N ARG A 96 12.85 -2.46 11.73
CA ARG A 96 11.97 -3.63 11.60
C ARG A 96 10.52 -3.20 11.79
N VAL A 97 9.63 -3.85 11.06
CA VAL A 97 8.18 -3.66 11.18
C VAL A 97 7.52 -5.00 11.50
N ALA A 98 6.48 -4.97 12.32
CA ALA A 98 5.68 -6.13 12.64
C ALA A 98 4.63 -6.40 11.55
N LEU A 99 4.07 -5.32 10.98
CA LEU A 99 3.00 -5.37 9.99
C LEU A 99 3.19 -4.31 8.91
N VAL A 100 2.63 -4.58 7.73
CA VAL A 100 2.50 -3.63 6.63
C VAL A 100 1.02 -3.53 6.27
N GLY A 101 0.48 -2.31 6.28
CA GLY A 101 -0.82 -2.00 5.70
C GLY A 101 -0.62 -1.41 4.31
N LEU A 102 -1.05 -2.14 3.28
CA LEU A 102 -0.95 -1.71 1.89
C LEU A 102 -2.34 -1.36 1.37
N HIS A 103 -2.59 -0.08 1.12
CA HIS A 103 -3.79 0.35 0.39
C HIS A 103 -3.68 -0.01 -1.10
N GLY A 104 -2.50 0.15 -1.68
CA GLY A 104 -2.26 -0.02 -3.11
C GLY A 104 -2.72 1.19 -3.92
N GLN A 105 -2.75 1.03 -5.25
CA GLN A 105 -3.25 2.04 -6.19
C GLN A 105 -4.66 1.68 -6.62
N THR A 106 -5.62 2.57 -6.40
CA THR A 106 -6.98 2.41 -6.94
C THR A 106 -6.94 2.45 -8.47
N ILE A 107 -7.44 1.38 -9.09
CA ILE A 107 -7.63 1.26 -10.54
C ILE A 107 -9.11 1.44 -10.90
N TYR A 108 -10.01 0.94 -10.04
CA TYR A 108 -11.45 1.09 -10.20
C TYR A 108 -12.11 1.40 -8.85
N HIS A 109 -13.09 2.29 -8.84
CA HIS A 109 -13.83 2.65 -7.64
C HIS A 109 -15.28 3.05 -7.97
N GLN A 110 -16.22 2.19 -7.60
CA GLN A 110 -17.66 2.44 -7.68
C GLN A 110 -18.31 2.02 -6.35
N PRO A 111 -18.39 2.92 -5.36
CA PRO A 111 -18.89 2.57 -4.03
C PRO A 111 -20.42 2.45 -3.95
N THR A 112 -21.14 2.92 -4.97
CA THR A 112 -22.62 2.95 -5.02
C THR A 112 -23.15 2.30 -6.31
N GLY A 113 -24.47 2.14 -6.40
CA GLY A 113 -25.14 1.54 -7.56
C GLY A 113 -25.45 0.04 -7.37
N PRO A 114 -25.96 -0.63 -8.42
CA PRO A 114 -26.50 -1.98 -8.31
C PRO A 114 -25.43 -3.06 -8.08
N GLN A 115 -24.18 -2.79 -8.47
CA GLN A 115 -23.04 -3.69 -8.30
C GLN A 115 -21.83 -2.86 -7.83
N PRO A 116 -21.76 -2.50 -6.55
CA PRO A 116 -20.64 -1.73 -6.02
C PRO A 116 -19.36 -2.58 -6.03
N ALA A 117 -18.26 -1.99 -6.49
CA ALA A 117 -16.98 -2.68 -6.57
C ALA A 117 -15.82 -1.68 -6.50
N THR A 118 -14.69 -2.15 -6.00
CA THR A 118 -13.43 -1.40 -5.93
C THR A 118 -12.30 -2.36 -6.26
N PHE A 119 -11.27 -1.87 -6.94
CA PHE A 119 -10.09 -2.69 -7.26
C PHE A 119 -8.83 -1.86 -7.05
N GLN A 120 -7.96 -2.38 -6.18
CA GLN A 120 -6.65 -1.82 -5.85
C GLN A 120 -5.56 -2.74 -6.43
N ALA A 121 -4.60 -2.14 -7.12
CA ALA A 121 -3.41 -2.82 -7.61
C ALA A 121 -2.21 -2.62 -6.68
N GLY A 122 -1.27 -3.57 -6.71
CA GLY A 122 -0.10 -3.61 -5.84
C GLY A 122 -0.10 -4.92 -5.06
N GLU A 123 0.57 -5.93 -5.60
CA GLU A 123 0.64 -7.28 -5.00
C GLU A 123 1.18 -7.23 -3.56
N PRO A 124 0.43 -7.70 -2.56
CA PRO A 124 0.88 -7.77 -1.18
C PRO A 124 1.73 -9.01 -0.82
N ALA A 125 1.73 -10.07 -1.64
CA ALA A 125 2.42 -11.33 -1.34
C ALA A 125 3.93 -11.33 -1.62
#